data_AF-A0A8H6SSC3-F1
#
_entry.id   AF-A0A8H6SSC3-F1
#
_cell.length_a   1.000
_cell.length_b   1.000
_cell.length_c   1.000
_cell.angle_alpha   90.00
_cell.angle_beta   90.00
_cell.angle_gamma   90.00
#
_symmetry.space_group_name_H-M   'P 1'
#
loop_
_entity.id
_entity.type
_entity.pdbx_description
1 polymer ?
#
loop_
_entity_poly.entity_id
_entity_poly.type
_entity_poly.pdbx_seq_one_letter_code
_entity_poly.pdbx_strand_id
1 'polypeptide(L)'
;MKLTVGLQRFHHSLVYLPALKDLVPCELVEALSSFLDFCYLVRRQDFDETTLQAVDTALATYHDRREFFRTSGVRPDGFSLPRQHSMCHYVRDIKQFGAPYGVCSSITESRHITAVKKPWRRSSRFEALGQMLLTNQRLDKLAAARADFEERGMLRPQYPTLPDKIISEDDAEEEEAIDSPRVEGSVVLARTRERSYPARPGELGNHIGVPQFTSLLQAYLRPLLRPQLR
;
A
#
# COMPACT_ATOMS: atom_id res chain seq x y z
N MET A 1 6.90 -42.15 6.37
CA MET A 1 6.18 -41.70 5.16
C MET A 1 6.12 -40.18 5.18
N LYS A 2 6.50 -39.55 4.08
CA LYS A 2 6.84 -38.13 3.94
C LYS A 2 5.64 -37.21 4.18
N LEU A 3 5.77 -36.23 5.08
CA LEU A 3 4.95 -35.02 5.08
C LEU A 3 5.81 -33.88 4.51
N THR A 4 5.77 -33.77 3.18
CA THR A 4 6.18 -32.59 2.43
C THR A 4 4.91 -31.95 1.90
N VAL A 5 4.50 -30.82 2.47
CA VAL A 5 3.82 -29.75 1.71
C VAL A 5 4.29 -28.41 2.27
N GLY A 6 5.41 -27.94 1.75
CA GLY A 6 5.65 -26.52 1.66
C GLY A 6 4.72 -25.93 0.59
N LEU A 7 4.12 -24.79 0.89
CA LEU A 7 3.95 -23.62 0.01
C LEU A 7 2.92 -22.69 0.66
N GLN A 8 3.39 -21.89 1.62
CA GLN A 8 2.82 -20.58 1.90
C GLN A 8 3.87 -19.53 1.45
N ARG A 9 4.29 -19.64 0.18
CA ARG A 9 5.07 -18.58 -0.47
C ARG A 9 4.08 -17.54 -0.98
N PHE A 10 4.28 -16.32 -0.50
CA PHE A 10 3.38 -15.17 -0.53
C PHE A 10 2.87 -14.82 -1.94
N HIS A 11 1.57 -14.51 -2.06
CA HIS A 11 0.86 -14.41 -3.33
C HIS A 11 1.16 -13.18 -4.22
N HIS A 12 2.07 -12.28 -3.83
CA HIS A 12 2.43 -11.10 -4.64
C HIS A 12 3.82 -11.14 -5.27
N SER A 13 4.69 -12.07 -4.87
CA SER A 13 5.90 -12.42 -5.65
C SER A 13 5.54 -13.13 -6.97
N LEU A 14 4.27 -13.54 -7.13
CA LEU A 14 3.71 -14.28 -8.25
C LEU A 14 3.51 -13.48 -9.55
N VAL A 15 3.64 -12.16 -9.57
CA VAL A 15 3.50 -11.38 -10.82
C VAL A 15 4.86 -10.92 -11.36
N TYR A 16 5.72 -10.36 -10.50
CA TYR A 16 6.98 -9.78 -10.94
C TYR A 16 8.10 -10.80 -11.19
N LEU A 17 8.30 -11.76 -10.29
CA LEU A 17 9.40 -12.72 -10.44
C LEU A 17 9.21 -13.65 -11.65
N PRO A 18 8.00 -14.16 -11.96
CA PRO A 18 7.79 -14.97 -13.16
C PRO A 18 7.99 -14.18 -14.46
N ALA A 19 7.71 -12.88 -14.46
CA ALA A 19 7.95 -12.03 -15.63
C ALA A 19 9.43 -11.78 -15.90
N LEU A 20 10.28 -11.83 -14.86
CA LEU A 20 11.73 -11.69 -14.98
C LEU A 20 12.43 -13.03 -15.26
N LYS A 21 11.74 -14.14 -15.00
CA LYS A 21 12.25 -15.48 -15.26
C LYS A 21 12.62 -15.60 -16.74
N ASP A 22 13.83 -16.05 -17.02
CA ASP A 22 14.44 -16.19 -18.35
C ASP A 22 14.92 -14.88 -19.02
N LEU A 23 14.66 -13.70 -18.43
CA LEU A 23 15.20 -12.41 -18.90
C LEU A 23 16.47 -11.98 -18.16
N VAL A 24 16.66 -12.47 -16.93
CA VAL A 24 17.78 -12.07 -16.05
C VAL A 24 18.45 -13.29 -15.43
N PRO A 25 19.72 -13.17 -14.99
CA PRO A 25 20.44 -14.25 -14.33
C PRO A 25 19.67 -14.80 -13.12
N CYS A 26 19.78 -16.11 -12.88
CA CYS A 26 19.05 -16.78 -11.81
C CYS A 26 19.41 -16.20 -10.43
N GLU A 27 20.67 -15.82 -10.24
CA GLU A 27 21.21 -15.20 -9.03
C GLU A 27 20.48 -13.88 -8.70
N LEU A 28 20.15 -13.10 -9.73
CA LEU A 28 19.39 -11.85 -9.58
C LEU A 28 17.95 -12.16 -9.14
N VAL A 29 17.31 -13.16 -9.75
CA VAL A 29 15.96 -13.59 -9.37
C VAL A 29 15.94 -14.07 -7.92
N GLU A 30 16.95 -14.81 -7.48
CA GLU A 30 17.09 -15.28 -6.09
C GLU A 30 17.30 -14.13 -5.09
N ALA A 31 18.13 -13.15 -5.44
CA ALA A 31 18.33 -11.94 -4.63
C ALA A 31 17.03 -11.14 -4.49
N LEU A 32 16.28 -10.95 -5.59
CA LEU A 32 14.99 -10.27 -5.55
C LEU A 32 13.94 -11.08 -4.78
N SER A 33 13.92 -12.40 -4.95
CA SER A 33 13.00 -13.28 -4.23
C SER A 33 13.20 -13.20 -2.73
N SER A 34 14.45 -13.34 -2.26
CA SER A 34 14.77 -13.25 -0.83
C SER A 34 14.49 -11.86 -0.24
N PHE A 35 14.75 -10.80 -1.00
CA PHE A 35 14.37 -9.43 -0.61
C PHE A 35 12.85 -9.27 -0.47
N LEU A 36 12.08 -9.77 -1.44
CA LEU A 36 10.62 -9.72 -1.39
C LEU A 36 10.07 -10.56 -0.23
N ASP A 37 10.62 -11.75 0.01
CA ASP A 37 10.24 -12.59 1.14
C ASP A 37 10.45 -11.85 2.46
N PHE A 38 11.60 -11.18 2.64
CA PHE A 38 11.82 -10.28 3.79
C PHE A 38 10.74 -9.20 3.87
N CYS A 39 10.49 -8.46 2.78
CA CYS A 39 9.50 -7.38 2.76
C CYS A 39 8.09 -7.84 3.11
N TYR A 40 7.67 -9.02 2.66
CA TYR A 40 6.34 -9.56 2.98
C TYR A 40 6.25 -10.07 4.42
N LEU A 41 7.32 -10.67 4.94
CA LEU A 41 7.37 -11.13 6.33
C LEU A 41 7.26 -9.95 7.30
N VAL A 42 8.05 -8.89 7.11
CA VAL A 42 8.03 -7.72 8.00
C VAL A 42 6.75 -6.89 7.90
N ARG A 43 5.91 -7.12 6.88
CA ARG A 43 4.59 -6.48 6.72
C ARG A 43 3.45 -7.25 7.39
N ARG A 44 3.72 -8.40 8.00
CA ARG A 44 2.69 -9.14 8.76
C ARG A 44 2.22 -8.31 9.96
N GLN A 45 0.96 -8.52 10.33
CA GLN A 45 0.34 -7.87 11.49
C GLN A 45 0.76 -8.54 12.81
N ASP A 46 1.05 -9.83 12.76
CA ASP A 46 1.45 -10.62 13.93
C ASP A 46 2.77 -11.34 13.69
N PHE A 47 3.56 -11.46 14.76
CA PHE A 47 4.86 -12.13 14.75
C PHE A 47 4.91 -13.15 15.89
N ASP A 48 5.28 -14.37 15.54
CA ASP A 48 5.71 -15.40 16.46
C ASP A 48 7.21 -15.67 16.27
N GLU A 49 7.81 -16.50 17.13
CA GLU A 49 9.24 -16.81 17.04
C GLU A 49 9.61 -17.42 15.68
N THR A 50 8.71 -18.19 15.08
CA THR A 50 8.94 -18.80 13.76
C THR A 50 8.97 -17.76 12.64
N THR A 51 8.07 -16.77 12.68
CA THR A 51 8.06 -15.67 11.71
C THR A 51 9.28 -14.78 11.87
N LEU A 52 9.71 -14.49 13.10
CA LEU A 52 10.93 -13.71 13.35
C LEU A 52 12.18 -14.43 12.83
N GLN A 53 12.27 -15.74 13.06
CA GLN A 53 13.35 -16.56 12.52
C GLN A 53 13.32 -16.60 10.97
N ALA A 54 12.13 -16.61 10.38
CA ALA A 54 11.97 -16.51 8.92
C ALA A 54 12.43 -15.15 8.38
N VAL A 55 12.20 -14.04 9.11
CA VAL A 55 12.69 -12.69 8.73
C VAL A 55 14.22 -12.68 8.70
N ASP A 56 14.88 -13.18 9.76
CA ASP A 56 16.34 -13.25 9.83
C ASP A 56 16.91 -14.14 8.71
N THR A 57 16.27 -15.29 8.45
CA THR A 57 16.68 -16.21 7.38
C THR A 57 16.56 -15.58 6.00
N ALA A 58 15.45 -14.88 5.74
CA ALA A 58 15.24 -14.18 4.47
C ALA A 58 16.27 -13.05 4.28
N LEU A 59 16.58 -12.30 5.35
CA LEU A 59 17.58 -11.24 5.32
C LEU A 59 19.00 -11.78 5.09
N ALA A 60 19.38 -12.86 5.76
CA ALA A 60 20.65 -13.53 5.55
C ALA A 60 20.79 -14.04 4.10
N THR A 61 19.74 -14.70 3.59
CA THR A 61 19.69 -15.16 2.20
C THR A 61 19.84 -13.98 1.22
N TYR A 62 19.17 -12.86 1.49
CA TYR A 62 19.31 -11.65 0.67
C TYR A 62 20.74 -11.10 0.70
N HIS A 63 21.38 -11.06 1.88
CA HIS A 63 22.75 -10.58 2.02
C HIS A 63 23.77 -11.46 1.27
N ASP A 64 23.54 -12.77 1.23
CA ASP A 64 24.38 -13.69 0.48
C ASP A 64 24.16 -13.53 -1.03
N ARG A 65 22.90 -13.45 -1.48
CA ARG A 65 22.56 -13.38 -2.91
C ARG A 65 22.83 -12.02 -3.54
N ARG A 66 22.69 -10.91 -2.78
CA ARG A 66 22.96 -9.56 -3.32
C ARG A 66 24.41 -9.36 -3.74
N GLU A 67 25.32 -10.20 -3.26
CA GLU A 67 26.74 -10.17 -3.64
C GLU A 67 26.94 -10.29 -5.15
N PHE A 68 25.98 -10.95 -5.84
CA PHE A 68 25.89 -10.96 -7.28
C PHE A 68 26.01 -9.55 -7.90
N PHE A 69 25.33 -8.54 -7.35
CA PHE A 69 25.38 -7.16 -7.87
C PHE A 69 26.77 -6.53 -7.77
N ARG A 70 27.60 -6.96 -6.81
CA ARG A 70 29.00 -6.52 -6.73
C ARG A 70 29.83 -7.22 -7.80
N THR A 71 29.70 -8.55 -7.92
CA THR A 71 30.44 -9.34 -8.91
C THR A 71 30.08 -9.03 -10.36
N SER A 72 28.84 -8.64 -10.63
CA SER A 72 28.36 -8.26 -11.96
C SER A 72 28.75 -6.83 -12.36
N GLY A 73 29.43 -6.08 -11.49
CA GLY A 73 29.83 -4.70 -11.72
C GLY A 73 28.68 -3.68 -11.64
N VAL A 74 27.46 -4.11 -11.30
CA VAL A 74 26.31 -3.20 -11.11
C VAL A 74 26.52 -2.29 -9.91
N ARG A 75 27.15 -2.81 -8.85
CA ARG A 75 27.44 -2.07 -7.64
C ARG A 75 28.79 -2.45 -7.02
N PRO A 76 29.91 -2.00 -7.63
CA PRO A 76 31.25 -2.39 -7.22
C PRO A 76 31.62 -1.90 -5.80
N ASP A 77 31.13 -0.72 -5.41
CA ASP A 77 31.45 -0.08 -4.11
C ASP A 77 30.68 -0.68 -2.91
N GLY A 78 29.87 -1.72 -3.15
CA GLY A 78 29.14 -2.45 -2.12
C GLY A 78 27.83 -1.80 -1.68
N PHE A 79 27.36 -2.15 -0.47
CA PHE A 79 25.99 -1.93 -0.01
C PHE A 79 25.90 -0.99 1.19
N SER A 80 26.23 0.28 1.00
CA SER A 80 26.13 1.35 2.01
C SER A 80 24.82 2.15 1.92
N LEU A 81 23.69 1.51 1.56
CA LEU A 81 22.39 2.21 1.55
C LEU A 81 21.78 2.26 2.94
N PRO A 82 21.37 3.45 3.44
CA PRO A 82 20.70 3.57 4.73
C PRO A 82 19.48 2.63 4.87
N ARG A 83 18.69 2.49 3.79
CA ARG A 83 17.52 1.59 3.78
C ARG A 83 17.91 0.11 3.90
N GLN A 84 18.97 -0.34 3.23
CA GLN A 84 19.43 -1.73 3.37
C GLN A 84 20.04 -1.99 4.74
N HIS A 85 20.77 -1.01 5.31
CA HIS A 85 21.30 -1.13 6.66
C HIS A 85 20.19 -1.24 7.71
N SER A 86 19.11 -0.46 7.56
CA SER A 86 17.97 -0.50 8.48
C SER A 86 17.31 -1.88 8.59
N MET A 87 17.41 -2.73 7.55
CA MET A 87 16.83 -4.06 7.55
C MET A 87 17.35 -4.93 8.70
N CYS A 88 18.62 -4.76 9.09
CA CYS A 88 19.25 -5.49 10.20
C CYS A 88 18.62 -5.20 11.58
N HIS A 89 17.83 -4.13 11.70
CA HIS A 89 17.23 -3.73 12.95
C HIS A 89 15.79 -4.19 13.12
N TYR A 90 15.15 -4.69 12.05
CA TYR A 90 13.72 -5.02 12.08
C TYR A 90 13.35 -6.04 13.16
N VAL A 91 14.09 -7.15 13.30
CA VAL A 91 13.74 -8.17 14.32
C VAL A 91 13.85 -7.60 15.74
N ARG A 92 14.90 -6.82 16.02
CA ARG A 92 15.06 -6.13 17.31
C ARG A 92 13.93 -5.15 17.55
N ASP A 93 13.62 -4.33 16.56
CA ASP A 93 12.64 -3.26 16.67
C ASP A 93 11.21 -3.85 16.78
N ILE A 94 10.92 -4.96 16.09
CA ILE A 94 9.65 -5.70 16.25
C ILE A 94 9.51 -6.27 17.67
N LYS A 95 10.60 -6.81 18.25
CA LYS A 95 10.58 -7.30 19.63
C LYS A 95 10.37 -6.18 20.65
N GLN A 96 10.84 -4.96 20.37
CA GLN A 96 10.75 -3.81 21.28
C GLN A 96 9.45 -3.01 21.14
N PHE A 97 8.94 -2.86 19.92
CA PHE A 97 7.86 -1.93 19.58
C PHE A 97 6.63 -2.62 18.95
N GLY A 98 6.71 -3.92 18.66
CA GLY A 98 5.65 -4.67 18.01
C GLY A 98 5.69 -4.60 16.48
N ALA A 99 4.66 -5.15 15.84
CA ALA A 99 4.54 -5.18 14.39
C ALA A 99 4.51 -3.76 13.79
N PRO A 100 5.22 -3.49 12.69
CA PRO A 100 5.28 -2.14 12.12
C PRO A 100 3.98 -1.69 11.42
N TYR A 101 2.86 -2.42 11.49
CA TYR A 101 1.50 -2.12 10.98
C TYR A 101 1.38 -1.42 9.61
N GLY A 102 2.44 -1.41 8.78
CA GLY A 102 2.53 -0.53 7.62
C GLY A 102 2.51 0.97 7.94
N VAL A 103 2.76 1.38 9.20
CA VAL A 103 2.86 2.81 9.54
C VAL A 103 4.10 3.39 8.89
N CYS A 104 3.92 4.42 8.08
CA CYS A 104 5.03 5.12 7.46
C CYS A 104 4.79 6.63 7.48
N SER A 105 5.84 7.40 7.18
CA SER A 105 5.77 8.86 7.15
C SER A 105 4.72 9.39 6.17
N SER A 106 4.28 8.61 5.17
CA SER A 106 3.21 9.02 4.26
C SER A 106 1.87 9.25 4.97
N ILE A 107 1.58 8.50 6.05
CA ILE A 107 0.34 8.69 6.82
C ILE A 107 0.35 10.07 7.48
N THR A 108 1.46 10.39 8.15
CA THR A 108 1.63 11.69 8.81
C THR A 108 1.78 12.82 7.81
N GLU A 109 2.45 12.59 6.68
CA GLU A 109 2.66 13.59 5.62
C GLU A 109 1.35 13.90 4.90
N SER A 110 0.52 12.90 4.60
CA SER A 110 -0.83 13.10 4.07
C SER A 110 -1.67 13.99 5.01
N ARG A 111 -1.64 13.71 6.31
CA ARG A 111 -2.33 14.56 7.30
C ARG A 111 -1.72 15.95 7.39
N HIS A 112 -0.40 16.08 7.30
CA HIS A 112 0.30 17.36 7.27
C HIS A 112 -0.07 18.19 6.03
N ILE A 113 -0.25 17.56 4.87
CA ILE A 113 -0.76 18.23 3.67
C ILE A 113 -2.16 18.80 3.93
N THR A 114 -3.09 18.00 4.45
CA THR A 114 -4.48 18.44 4.65
C THR A 114 -4.64 19.45 5.79
N ALA A 115 -3.90 19.29 6.88
CA ALA A 115 -4.06 20.10 8.08
C ALA A 115 -3.14 21.34 8.10
N VAL A 116 -2.06 21.34 7.33
CA VAL A 116 -1.05 22.42 7.32
C VAL A 116 -0.87 23.00 5.93
N LYS A 117 -0.40 22.24 4.94
CA LYS A 117 -0.04 22.82 3.63
C LYS A 117 -1.24 23.44 2.91
N LYS A 118 -2.39 22.74 2.85
CA LYS A 118 -3.62 23.24 2.20
C LYS A 118 -4.19 24.48 2.93
N PRO A 119 -4.38 24.49 4.27
CA PRO A 119 -4.82 25.67 5.01
C PRO A 119 -3.85 26.85 4.92
N TRP A 120 -2.53 26.59 4.97
CA TRP A 120 -1.51 27.63 4.79
C TRP A 120 -1.67 28.35 3.46
N ARG A 121 -1.83 27.60 2.36
CA ARG A 121 -2.06 28.16 1.01
C ARG A 121 -3.35 28.95 0.88
N ARG A 122 -4.40 28.58 1.63
CA ARG A 122 -5.69 29.28 1.66
C ARG A 122 -5.66 30.54 2.53
N SER A 123 -4.74 30.61 3.50
CA SER A 123 -4.62 31.75 4.41
C SER A 123 -4.06 32.99 3.71
N SER A 124 -4.27 34.16 4.31
CA SER A 124 -3.62 35.40 3.84
C SER A 124 -2.12 35.46 4.17
N ARG A 125 -1.55 34.45 4.84
CA ARG A 125 -0.18 34.39 5.38
C ARG A 125 0.16 35.42 6.47
N PHE A 126 -0.77 36.30 6.81
CA PHE A 126 -0.67 37.23 7.94
C PHE A 126 -1.49 36.70 9.12
N GLU A 127 -0.89 36.51 10.29
CA GLU A 127 -1.54 35.84 11.43
C GLU A 127 -2.21 34.51 11.03
N ALA A 128 -1.50 33.74 10.20
CA ALA A 128 -2.07 32.61 9.47
C ALA A 128 -2.51 31.45 10.37
N LEU A 129 -1.88 31.26 11.52
CA LEU A 129 -2.17 30.14 12.41
C LEU A 129 -3.64 30.12 12.84
N GLY A 130 -4.19 31.27 13.25
CA GLY A 130 -5.61 31.36 13.61
C GLY A 130 -6.54 31.04 12.44
N GLN A 131 -6.19 31.49 11.24
CA GLN A 131 -6.96 31.21 10.02
C GLN A 131 -6.91 29.73 9.63
N MET A 132 -5.74 29.09 9.78
CA MET A 132 -5.54 27.68 9.51
C MET A 132 -6.35 26.81 10.48
N LEU A 133 -6.29 27.12 11.78
CA LEU A 133 -7.07 26.41 12.81
C LEU A 133 -8.57 26.55 12.58
N LEU A 134 -9.08 27.76 12.28
CA LEU A 134 -10.49 27.97 11.96
C LEU A 134 -10.90 27.22 10.69
N THR A 135 -10.03 27.16 9.68
CA THR A 135 -10.27 26.40 8.45
C THR A 135 -10.39 24.91 8.74
N ASN A 136 -9.45 24.34 9.48
CA ASN A 136 -9.49 22.94 9.89
C ASN A 136 -10.76 22.63 10.68
N GLN A 137 -11.10 23.46 11.67
CA GLN A 137 -12.32 23.31 12.46
C GLN A 137 -13.59 23.32 11.59
N ARG A 138 -13.67 24.21 10.59
CA ARG A 138 -14.81 24.27 9.67
C ARG A 138 -14.89 23.02 8.79
N LEU A 139 -13.76 22.54 8.27
CA LEU A 139 -13.71 21.32 7.47
C LEU A 139 -14.12 20.09 8.29
N ASP A 140 -13.62 19.96 9.53
CA ASP A 140 -14.01 18.87 10.43
C ASP A 140 -15.51 18.89 10.73
N LYS A 141 -16.09 20.07 10.99
CA LYS A 141 -17.54 20.23 11.21
C LYS A 141 -18.36 19.86 9.98
N LEU A 142 -17.90 20.25 8.78
CA LEU A 142 -18.56 19.89 7.52
C LEU A 142 -18.49 18.38 7.27
N ALA A 143 -17.34 17.75 7.53
CA ALA A 143 -17.18 16.30 7.40
C ALA A 143 -18.10 15.54 8.37
N ALA A 144 -18.19 15.99 9.63
CA ALA A 144 -19.09 15.40 10.63
C ALA A 144 -20.58 15.56 10.25
N ALA A 145 -20.99 16.76 9.85
CA ALA A 145 -22.37 17.02 9.41
C ALA A 145 -22.73 16.18 8.18
N ARG A 146 -21.79 16.01 7.25
CA ARG A 146 -21.97 15.17 6.08
C ARG A 146 -22.18 13.70 6.45
N ALA A 147 -21.37 13.15 7.35
CA ALA A 147 -21.54 11.78 7.83
C ALA A 147 -22.92 11.56 8.49
N ASP A 148 -23.36 12.49 9.34
CA ASP A 148 -24.69 12.46 9.97
C ASP A 148 -25.83 12.49 8.94
N PHE A 149 -25.72 13.33 7.90
CA PHE A 149 -26.71 13.39 6.83
C PHE A 149 -26.71 12.16 5.92
N GLU A 150 -25.55 11.54 5.68
CA GLU A 150 -25.46 10.28 4.93
C GLU A 150 -26.10 9.13 5.74
N GLU A 151 -25.86 9.05 7.05
CA GLU A 151 -26.47 8.05 7.95
C GLU A 151 -28.00 8.18 8.01
N ARG A 152 -28.52 9.42 8.01
CA ARG A 152 -29.96 9.71 7.99
C ARG A 152 -30.60 9.58 6.60
N GLY A 153 -29.83 9.24 5.56
CA GLY A 153 -30.31 9.15 4.17
C GLY A 153 -30.69 10.50 3.55
N MET A 154 -30.27 11.62 4.15
CA MET A 154 -30.51 12.99 3.66
C MET A 154 -29.51 13.41 2.58
N LEU A 155 -28.35 12.76 2.53
CA LEU A 155 -27.35 12.90 1.48
C LEU A 155 -27.01 11.53 0.91
N ARG A 156 -26.82 11.46 -0.41
CA ARG A 156 -26.29 10.26 -1.05
C ARG A 156 -24.79 10.16 -0.74
N PRO A 157 -24.27 8.98 -0.36
CA PRO A 157 -22.83 8.80 -0.20
C PRO A 157 -22.16 9.11 -1.52
N GLN A 158 -21.24 10.09 -1.53
CA GLN A 158 -20.36 10.28 -2.68
C GLN A 158 -19.20 9.32 -2.49
N TYR A 159 -19.15 8.30 -3.34
CA TYR A 159 -17.95 7.51 -3.51
C TYR A 159 -16.87 8.43 -4.08
N PRO A 160 -15.60 8.29 -3.65
CA PRO A 160 -14.51 9.04 -4.25
C PRO A 160 -14.58 8.87 -5.77
N THR A 161 -14.73 9.99 -6.47
CA THR A 161 -14.56 10.01 -7.93
C THR A 161 -13.16 9.53 -8.22
N LEU A 162 -13.03 8.68 -9.24
CA LEU A 162 -11.73 8.20 -9.70
C LEU A 162 -10.80 9.41 -9.88
N PRO A 163 -9.55 9.34 -9.40
CA PRO A 163 -8.59 10.39 -9.72
C PRO A 163 -8.49 10.49 -11.24
N ASP A 164 -8.77 11.68 -11.78
CA ASP A 164 -8.75 11.95 -13.23
C ASP A 164 -7.36 11.77 -13.86
N LYS A 165 -6.32 11.55 -13.04
CA LYS A 165 -4.94 11.37 -13.50
C LYS A 165 -4.27 10.25 -12.73
N ILE A 166 -3.79 9.25 -13.47
CA ILE A 166 -2.68 8.41 -13.02
C ILE A 166 -1.47 9.36 -13.00
N ILE A 167 -0.96 9.66 -11.81
CA ILE A 167 0.25 10.45 -11.59
C ILE A 167 1.34 9.89 -12.50
N SER A 168 1.78 10.67 -13.50
CA SER A 168 3.03 10.45 -14.20
C SER A 168 4.16 10.74 -13.21
N GLU A 169 5.18 9.87 -13.17
CA GLU A 169 6.35 10.02 -12.29
C GLU A 169 7.11 11.35 -12.51
N ASP A 170 6.82 12.07 -13.59
CA ASP A 170 7.42 13.36 -13.96
C ASP A 170 6.73 14.60 -13.36
N ASP A 171 5.53 14.47 -12.77
CA ASP A 171 4.90 15.58 -12.04
C ASP A 171 5.30 15.48 -10.56
N ALA A 172 6.55 15.86 -10.26
CA ALA A 172 7.04 16.03 -8.89
C ALA A 172 6.36 17.18 -8.12
N GLU A 173 5.30 17.79 -8.67
CA GLU A 173 4.45 18.73 -7.97
C GLU A 173 3.19 18.03 -7.44
N GLU A 174 3.32 17.65 -6.17
CA GLU A 174 2.25 17.56 -5.17
C GLU A 174 1.42 16.27 -5.19
N GLU A 175 1.85 15.31 -4.36
CA GLU A 175 0.96 14.26 -3.84
C GLU A 175 -0.33 14.91 -3.31
N GLU A 176 -1.42 14.75 -4.06
CA GLU A 176 -2.73 15.15 -3.59
C GLU A 176 -3.09 14.21 -2.44
N ALA A 177 -3.11 14.76 -1.22
CA ALA A 177 -3.52 13.97 -0.05
C ALA A 177 -4.95 13.46 -0.26
N ILE A 178 -5.06 12.17 -0.56
CA ILE A 178 -6.31 11.45 -0.61
C ILE A 178 -6.72 11.21 0.84
N ASP A 179 -7.70 11.98 1.31
CA ASP A 179 -8.37 11.72 2.59
C ASP A 179 -9.27 10.49 2.40
N SER A 180 -8.63 9.33 2.27
CA SER A 180 -9.32 8.05 2.23
C SER A 180 -9.93 7.80 3.60
N PRO A 181 -11.11 7.16 3.68
CA PRO A 181 -11.67 6.74 4.96
C PRO A 181 -10.63 5.97 5.77
N ARG A 182 -10.73 6.04 7.11
CA ARG A 182 -9.88 5.24 8.00
C ARG A 182 -10.17 3.76 7.74
N VAL A 183 -9.41 3.16 6.83
CA VAL A 183 -9.47 1.73 6.53
C VAL A 183 -8.51 1.04 7.47
N GLU A 184 -9.00 0.10 8.29
CA GLU A 184 -8.12 -0.83 8.98
C GLU A 184 -7.29 -1.59 7.92
N GLY A 185 -5.97 -1.63 8.08
CA GLY A 185 -5.07 -2.32 7.15
C GLY A 185 -5.29 -3.85 7.08
N SER A 186 -6.28 -4.39 7.81
CA SER A 186 -6.75 -5.77 7.72
C SER A 186 -7.95 -5.86 6.77
N VAL A 187 -7.71 -6.42 5.58
CA VAL A 187 -8.79 -6.94 4.75
C VAL A 187 -9.07 -8.38 5.19
N VAL A 188 -10.13 -8.58 5.98
CA VAL A 188 -10.62 -9.92 6.32
C VAL A 188 -11.36 -10.46 5.10
N LEU A 189 -10.67 -11.25 4.28
CA LEU A 189 -11.31 -11.99 3.19
C LEU A 189 -12.22 -13.07 3.81
N ALA A 190 -13.43 -13.19 3.28
CA ALA A 190 -14.33 -14.27 3.68
C ALA A 190 -13.64 -15.63 3.45
N ARG A 191 -13.52 -16.43 4.52
CA ARG A 191 -12.98 -17.80 4.44
C ARG A 191 -13.87 -18.74 3.64
N THR A 192 -15.16 -18.43 3.55
CA THR A 192 -16.16 -19.22 2.85
C THR A 192 -16.70 -18.41 1.68
N ARG A 193 -16.77 -19.04 0.50
CA ARG A 193 -17.40 -18.44 -0.68
C ARG A 193 -18.89 -18.25 -0.42
N GLU A 194 -19.32 -17.00 -0.34
CA GLU A 194 -20.74 -16.64 -0.32
C GLU A 194 -21.35 -16.91 -1.71
N ARG A 195 -22.38 -17.75 -1.75
CA ARG A 195 -22.97 -18.24 -3.01
C ARG A 195 -24.13 -17.37 -3.53
N SER A 196 -24.54 -16.37 -2.77
CA SER A 196 -25.68 -15.50 -3.06
C SER A 196 -25.35 -14.32 -3.99
N TYR A 197 -24.08 -14.10 -4.30
CA TYR A 197 -23.68 -12.97 -5.15
C TYR A 197 -23.97 -13.23 -6.64
N PRO A 198 -24.61 -12.28 -7.35
CA PRO A 198 -24.80 -12.35 -8.78
C PRO A 198 -23.46 -12.35 -9.55
N ALA A 199 -23.38 -13.12 -10.64
CA ALA A 199 -22.16 -13.23 -11.45
C ALA A 199 -21.95 -12.05 -12.41
N ARG A 200 -23.00 -11.28 -12.70
CA ARG A 200 -22.95 -10.15 -13.64
C ARG A 200 -22.68 -8.85 -12.89
N PRO A 201 -21.74 -8.00 -13.34
CA PRO A 201 -21.39 -6.75 -12.66
C PRO A 201 -22.57 -5.79 -12.43
N GLY A 202 -23.53 -5.73 -13.36
CA GLY A 202 -24.72 -4.90 -13.21
C GLY A 202 -25.66 -5.39 -12.09
N GLU A 203 -25.89 -6.70 -12.05
CA GLU A 203 -26.71 -7.35 -11.02
C GLU A 203 -26.00 -7.31 -9.66
N LEU A 204 -24.68 -7.47 -9.66
CA LEU A 204 -23.84 -7.35 -8.46
C LEU A 204 -23.89 -5.94 -7.88
N GLY A 205 -23.77 -4.90 -8.73
CA GLY A 205 -23.87 -3.51 -8.32
C GLY A 205 -25.18 -3.20 -7.60
N ASN A 206 -26.30 -3.68 -8.12
CA ASN A 206 -27.60 -3.55 -7.46
C ASN A 206 -27.66 -4.33 -6.14
N HIS A 207 -27.10 -5.54 -6.12
CA HIS A 207 -27.09 -6.41 -4.94
C HIS A 207 -26.26 -5.83 -3.77
N ILE A 208 -25.17 -5.12 -4.05
CA ILE A 208 -24.33 -4.45 -3.04
C ILE A 208 -24.72 -3.00 -2.75
N GLY A 209 -25.81 -2.50 -3.34
CA GLY A 209 -26.25 -1.11 -3.17
C GLY A 209 -25.39 -0.06 -3.87
N VAL A 210 -24.55 -0.48 -4.83
CA VAL A 210 -23.67 0.39 -5.63
C VAL A 210 -24.04 0.27 -7.12
N PRO A 211 -25.07 1.00 -7.60
CA PRO A 211 -25.54 0.87 -8.98
C PRO A 211 -24.50 1.29 -10.03
N GLN A 212 -23.53 2.14 -9.64
CA GLN A 212 -22.42 2.57 -10.50
C GLN A 212 -21.25 1.56 -10.57
N PHE A 213 -21.34 0.44 -9.87
CA PHE A 213 -20.26 -0.55 -9.74
C PHE A 213 -19.69 -0.98 -11.09
N THR A 214 -20.54 -1.20 -12.09
CA THR A 214 -20.10 -1.62 -13.43
C THR A 214 -19.19 -0.56 -14.08
N SER A 215 -19.56 0.72 -13.99
CA SER A 215 -18.76 1.82 -14.54
C SER A 215 -17.44 1.98 -13.81
N LEU A 216 -17.45 1.84 -12.48
CA LEU A 216 -16.24 1.89 -11.65
C LEU A 216 -15.29 0.73 -11.95
N LEU A 217 -15.83 -0.49 -12.09
CA LEU A 217 -15.07 -1.68 -12.44
C LEU A 217 -14.42 -1.55 -13.83
N GLN A 218 -15.18 -1.05 -14.82
CA GLN A 218 -14.64 -0.79 -16.17
C GLN A 218 -13.52 0.25 -16.16
N ALA A 219 -13.68 1.32 -15.38
CA ALA A 219 -12.66 2.35 -15.27
C ALA A 219 -11.40 1.86 -14.56
N TYR A 220 -11.54 1.01 -13.53
CA TYR A 220 -10.41 0.36 -12.85
C TYR A 220 -9.65 -0.63 -13.75
N LEU A 221 -10.38 -1.44 -14.53
CA LEU A 221 -9.78 -2.46 -15.40
C LEU A 221 -9.15 -1.86 -16.67
N ARG A 222 -9.62 -0.71 -17.14
CA ARG A 222 -9.16 -0.11 -18.41
C ARG A 222 -7.64 0.17 -18.43
N PRO A 223 -7.02 0.78 -17.40
CA PRO A 223 -5.56 0.91 -17.31
C PRO A 223 -4.83 -0.42 -17.20
N LEU A 224 -5.40 -1.39 -16.47
CA LEU A 224 -4.75 -2.70 -16.21
C LEU A 224 -4.72 -3.60 -17.45
N LEU A 225 -5.73 -3.51 -18.32
CA LEU A 225 -5.87 -4.35 -19.50
C LEU A 225 -5.28 -3.75 -20.77
N ARG A 226 -4.98 -2.44 -20.79
CA ARG A 226 -4.36 -1.75 -21.93
C ARG A 226 -3.20 -0.85 -21.48
N PRO A 227 -2.04 -1.43 -21.12
CA PRO A 227 -0.87 -0.65 -20.71
C PRO A 227 -0.20 0.13 -21.86
N GLN A 228 -0.56 -0.12 -23.14
CA GLN A 228 0.19 0.31 -24.34
C GLN A 228 -0.44 1.51 -25.10
N LEU A 229 -1.31 2.30 -24.47
CA LEU A 229 -1.78 3.58 -25.04
C LEU A 229 -1.39 4.71 -24.08
N ARG A 230 -0.09 4.99 -24.04
CA ARG A 230 0.48 6.26 -23.63
C ARG A 230 1.33 6.77 -24.79
#